data_AF-A0A357Y5L9-F1
#
_entry.id   AF-A0A357Y5L9-F1
#
_cell.length_a   1.000
_cell.length_b   1.000
_cell.length_c   1.000
_cell.angle_alpha   90.00
_cell.angle_beta   90.00
_cell.angle_gamma   90.00
#
_symmetry.space_group_name_H-M   'P 1'
#
loop_
_entity.id
_entity.type
_entity.pdbx_description
1 polymer ?
#
loop_
_entity_poly.entity_id
_entity_poly.type
_entity_poly.pdbx_seq_one_letter_code
_entity_poly.pdbx_strand_id
1 'polypeptide(L)'
;MAACMVAWVMLVCILTDGCGHNPQPVTQETQTEAETPTGVEHAAEQARVPVSPNQAQTAAKEIRYIYQHDTKPVYTITTTADKAQARSETARKAAGADFSIVTDKSNPTAKKDLTQLPKGSTVELNQYNVQAYKQELHTVEVAPDLDSGKGVSEVGYTVQRKITKDGKYIGFGAAYNVDNHKTLAKVTYTW
;
A
#
# COMPACT_ATOMS: atom_id res chain seq x y z
N MET A 1 10.74 39.45 12.40
CA MET A 1 10.45 39.20 10.96
C MET A 1 11.17 37.98 10.37
N ALA A 2 12.10 37.31 11.06
CA ALA A 2 12.78 36.11 10.54
C ALA A 2 11.97 34.79 10.68
N ALA A 3 11.18 34.63 11.74
CA ALA A 3 10.42 33.40 12.00
C ALA A 3 9.28 33.13 10.98
N CYS A 4 8.68 34.19 10.43
CA CYS A 4 7.59 34.08 9.45
C CYS A 4 8.10 33.62 8.07
N MET A 5 9.36 33.91 7.75
CA MET A 5 10.00 33.53 6.49
C MET A 5 10.39 32.05 6.46
N VAL A 6 10.83 31.49 7.60
CA VAL A 6 11.19 30.06 7.74
C VAL A 6 9.96 29.15 7.61
N ALA A 7 8.82 29.57 8.16
CA ALA A 7 7.56 28.82 8.06
C ALA A 7 7.04 28.76 6.61
N TRP A 8 7.19 29.84 5.83
CA TRP A 8 6.82 29.88 4.42
C TRP A 8 7.74 29.02 3.55
N VAL A 9 9.04 29.00 3.82
CA VAL A 9 9.99 28.15 3.07
C VAL A 9 9.73 26.67 3.34
N MET A 10 9.41 26.26 4.58
CA MET A 10 9.03 24.86 4.85
C MET A 10 7.68 24.48 4.22
N LEU A 11 6.68 25.36 4.24
CA LEU A 11 5.39 25.10 3.58
C LEU A 11 5.56 24.98 2.07
N VAL A 12 6.39 25.81 1.46
CA VAL A 12 6.71 25.74 0.02
C VAL A 12 7.50 24.47 -0.30
N CYS A 13 8.47 24.04 0.50
CA CYS A 13 9.18 22.77 0.29
C CYS A 13 8.25 21.55 0.36
N ILE A 14 7.31 21.52 1.31
CA ILE A 14 6.31 20.44 1.42
C ILE A 14 5.33 20.48 0.23
N LEU A 15 5.03 21.66 -0.32
CA LEU A 15 4.17 21.82 -1.50
C LEU A 15 4.90 21.59 -2.83
N THR A 16 6.22 21.75 -2.90
CA THR A 16 7.01 21.59 -4.14
C THR A 16 7.47 20.17 -4.41
N ASP A 17 7.63 19.31 -3.41
CA ASP A 17 7.92 17.88 -3.65
C ASP A 17 6.73 17.12 -4.26
N GLY A 18 5.51 17.71 -4.23
CA GLY A 18 4.29 17.10 -4.77
C GLY A 18 4.08 17.26 -6.29
N CYS A 19 4.85 18.12 -6.97
CA CYS A 19 4.55 18.57 -8.32
C CYS A 19 5.59 18.12 -9.35
N GLY A 20 5.30 17.05 -10.09
CA GLY A 20 6.01 16.77 -11.35
C GLY A 20 5.71 15.42 -11.99
N HIS A 21 5.54 14.36 -11.19
CA HIS A 21 5.32 13.02 -11.71
C HIS A 21 4.02 12.41 -11.18
N ASN A 22 3.16 11.98 -12.11
CA ASN A 22 2.01 11.15 -11.77
C ASN A 22 2.50 9.90 -11.01
N PRO A 23 1.75 9.43 -9.99
CA PRO A 23 2.13 8.23 -9.27
C PRO A 23 2.33 7.07 -10.26
N GLN A 24 3.41 6.32 -10.06
CA GLN A 24 3.76 5.12 -10.82
C GLN A 24 3.55 3.89 -9.94
N PRO A 25 2.30 3.42 -9.81
CA PRO A 25 1.96 2.29 -8.93
C PRO A 25 2.43 0.93 -9.45
N VAL A 26 3.11 0.90 -10.60
CA VAL A 26 3.83 -0.27 -11.11
C VAL A 26 5.27 0.19 -11.34
N THR A 27 6.19 -0.28 -10.49
CA THR A 27 7.60 0.09 -10.51
C THR A 27 8.43 -1.06 -11.05
N GLN A 28 9.39 -0.75 -11.91
CA GLN A 28 10.34 -1.73 -12.43
C GLN A 28 11.64 -1.67 -11.62
N GLU A 29 12.06 -2.81 -11.10
CA GLU A 29 13.27 -2.97 -10.29
C GLU A 29 14.01 -4.26 -10.67
N THR A 30 15.25 -4.39 -10.24
CA THR A 30 15.93 -5.68 -10.27
C THR A 30 15.30 -6.63 -9.24
N GLN A 31 15.46 -7.93 -9.43
CA GLN A 31 15.03 -8.91 -8.43
C GLN A 31 15.77 -8.70 -7.10
N THR A 32 17.07 -8.37 -7.16
CA THR A 32 17.89 -8.12 -5.97
C THR A 32 17.39 -6.92 -5.16
N GLU A 33 16.95 -5.84 -5.83
CA GLU A 33 16.38 -4.66 -5.17
C GLU A 33 15.01 -4.97 -4.56
N ALA A 34 14.14 -5.66 -5.30
CA ALA A 34 12.79 -6.03 -4.87
C ALA A 34 12.78 -6.90 -3.60
N GLU A 35 13.85 -7.67 -3.36
CA GLU A 35 14.05 -8.49 -2.16
C GLU A 35 14.55 -7.71 -0.93
N THR A 36 14.71 -6.38 -1.04
CA THR A 36 15.15 -5.51 0.04
C THR A 36 14.06 -4.56 0.53
N PRO A 37 14.09 -4.14 1.81
CA PRO A 37 13.17 -3.12 2.31
C PRO A 37 13.26 -1.82 1.50
N THR A 38 14.45 -1.41 1.08
CA THR A 38 14.69 -0.18 0.31
C THR A 38 14.05 -0.23 -1.08
N GLY A 39 14.10 -1.36 -1.78
CA GLY A 39 13.38 -1.51 -3.06
C GLY A 39 11.86 -1.41 -2.88
N VAL A 40 11.33 -2.04 -1.82
CA VAL A 40 9.90 -1.92 -1.50
C VAL A 40 9.49 -0.49 -1.15
N GLU A 41 10.30 0.21 -0.35
CA GLU A 41 10.09 1.62 0.01
C GLU A 41 10.11 2.50 -1.24
N HIS A 42 11.09 2.31 -2.11
CA HIS A 42 11.18 3.04 -3.37
C HIS A 42 9.94 2.83 -4.25
N ALA A 43 9.48 1.58 -4.44
CA ALA A 43 8.25 1.32 -5.20
C ALA A 43 6.99 1.93 -4.57
N ALA A 44 6.91 1.93 -3.24
CA ALA A 44 5.82 2.57 -2.51
C ALA A 44 5.86 4.10 -2.65
N GLU A 45 7.04 4.72 -2.60
CA GLU A 45 7.25 6.15 -2.84
C GLU A 45 6.83 6.55 -4.27
N GLN A 46 7.22 5.78 -5.29
CA GLN A 46 6.78 5.98 -6.66
C GLN A 46 5.25 5.92 -6.80
N ALA A 47 4.61 5.02 -6.05
CA ALA A 47 3.15 4.89 -5.98
C ALA A 47 2.48 5.95 -5.09
N ARG A 48 3.24 6.72 -4.31
CA ARG A 48 2.77 7.63 -3.25
C ARG A 48 1.95 6.92 -2.17
N VAL A 49 2.33 5.68 -1.86
CA VAL A 49 1.69 4.83 -0.84
C VAL A 49 2.58 4.84 0.42
N PRO A 50 2.08 5.32 1.57
CA PRO A 50 2.87 5.29 2.79
C PRO A 50 3.05 3.85 3.29
N VAL A 51 4.30 3.45 3.50
CA VAL A 51 4.68 2.17 4.10
C VAL A 51 5.60 2.41 5.30
N SER A 52 5.40 1.65 6.37
CA SER A 52 6.31 1.63 7.51
C SER A 52 7.50 0.71 7.25
N PRO A 53 8.64 0.90 7.95
CA PRO A 53 9.82 0.04 7.80
C PRO A 53 9.52 -1.45 8.02
N ASN A 54 8.62 -1.77 8.97
CA ASN A 54 8.21 -3.15 9.24
C ASN A 54 7.38 -3.75 8.09
N GLN A 55 6.53 -2.94 7.44
CA GLN A 55 5.76 -3.37 6.27
C GLN A 55 6.70 -3.62 5.09
N ALA A 56 7.62 -2.70 4.83
CA ALA A 56 8.63 -2.85 3.78
C ALA A 56 9.48 -4.12 3.99
N GLN A 57 9.96 -4.34 5.22
CA GLN A 57 10.73 -5.54 5.56
C GLN A 57 9.91 -6.83 5.41
N THR A 58 8.62 -6.82 5.77
CA THR A 58 7.76 -7.99 5.63
C THR A 58 7.52 -8.31 4.15
N ALA A 59 7.22 -7.30 3.34
CA ALA A 59 7.03 -7.46 1.89
C ALA A 59 8.31 -7.96 1.21
N ALA A 60 9.48 -7.39 1.53
CA ALA A 60 10.77 -7.82 1.00
C ALA A 60 11.09 -9.30 1.33
N LYS A 61 10.82 -9.71 2.59
CA LYS A 61 10.96 -11.12 3.00
C LYS A 61 10.03 -12.04 2.23
N GLU A 62 8.79 -11.62 1.98
CA GLU A 62 7.82 -12.40 1.21
C GLU A 62 8.23 -12.50 -0.27
N ILE A 63 8.67 -11.39 -0.89
CA ILE A 63 9.18 -11.36 -2.27
C ILE A 63 10.36 -12.33 -2.41
N ARG A 64 11.32 -12.28 -1.48
CA ARG A 64 12.46 -13.19 -1.44
C ARG A 64 12.02 -14.64 -1.29
N TYR A 65 11.09 -14.91 -0.37
CA TYR A 65 10.55 -16.25 -0.18
C TYR A 65 9.89 -16.77 -1.47
N ILE A 66 9.06 -15.93 -2.11
CA ILE A 66 8.36 -16.28 -3.35
C ILE A 66 9.35 -16.64 -4.45
N TYR A 67 10.39 -15.82 -4.63
CA TYR A 67 11.42 -16.04 -5.65
C TYR A 67 12.28 -17.28 -5.36
N GLN A 68 12.73 -17.47 -4.13
CA GLN A 68 13.62 -18.59 -3.75
C GLN A 68 12.94 -19.95 -3.78
N HIS A 69 11.63 -20.00 -3.54
CA HIS A 69 10.89 -21.26 -3.46
C HIS A 69 10.06 -21.57 -4.71
N ASP A 70 10.19 -20.74 -5.76
CA ASP A 70 9.44 -20.86 -7.03
C ASP A 70 7.93 -21.08 -6.81
N THR A 71 7.43 -20.62 -5.66
CA THR A 71 5.99 -20.46 -5.45
C THR A 71 5.59 -19.41 -6.46
N LYS A 72 4.78 -19.79 -7.45
CA LYS A 72 4.38 -18.89 -8.53
C LYS A 72 4.10 -17.49 -7.95
N PRO A 73 4.83 -16.45 -8.40
CA PRO A 73 4.43 -15.08 -8.08
C PRO A 73 2.95 -14.93 -8.38
N VAL A 74 2.25 -14.08 -7.63
CA VAL A 74 0.80 -13.90 -7.78
C VAL A 74 0.43 -13.71 -9.27
N TYR A 75 1.34 -13.15 -10.08
CA TYR A 75 1.32 -13.25 -11.55
C TYR A 75 2.72 -13.39 -12.17
N THR A 76 2.92 -14.38 -13.04
CA THR A 76 3.95 -14.32 -14.11
C THR A 76 3.30 -13.72 -15.34
N ILE A 77 3.78 -12.57 -15.79
CA ILE A 77 3.26 -11.93 -17.00
C ILE A 77 4.15 -12.33 -18.17
N THR A 78 3.63 -13.20 -19.04
CA THR A 78 4.20 -13.45 -20.36
C THR A 78 3.39 -12.65 -21.38
N THR A 79 3.98 -11.60 -21.94
CA THR A 79 3.30 -10.71 -22.88
C THR A 79 4.31 -10.01 -23.79
N THR A 80 3.83 -9.26 -24.78
CA THR A 80 4.68 -8.37 -25.56
C THR A 80 5.02 -7.12 -24.75
N ALA A 81 6.23 -6.60 -24.91
CA ALA A 81 6.72 -5.45 -24.15
C ALA A 81 5.78 -4.23 -24.16
N ASP A 82 5.15 -3.94 -25.29
CA ASP A 82 4.19 -2.85 -25.47
C ASP A 82 2.90 -3.01 -24.64
N LYS A 83 2.57 -4.25 -24.24
CA LYS A 83 1.39 -4.57 -23.42
C LYS A 83 1.73 -4.83 -21.95
N ALA A 84 3.01 -4.97 -21.62
CA ALA A 84 3.47 -5.38 -20.30
C ALA A 84 2.99 -4.44 -19.20
N GLN A 85 3.15 -3.12 -19.38
CA GLN A 85 2.69 -2.15 -18.39
C GLN A 85 1.17 -2.18 -18.16
N ALA A 86 0.39 -2.25 -19.23
CA ALA A 86 -1.09 -2.34 -19.13
C ALA A 86 -1.55 -3.65 -18.47
N ARG A 87 -0.88 -4.76 -18.76
CA ARG A 87 -1.14 -6.05 -18.11
C ARG A 87 -0.79 -6.01 -16.63
N SER A 88 0.34 -5.42 -16.28
CA SER A 88 0.76 -5.24 -14.89
C SER A 88 -0.22 -4.39 -14.09
N GLU A 89 -0.67 -3.28 -14.67
CA GLU A 89 -1.69 -2.41 -14.07
C GLU A 89 -3.01 -3.15 -13.84
N THR A 90 -3.43 -3.95 -14.83
CA THR A 90 -4.66 -4.78 -14.74
C THR A 90 -4.53 -5.83 -13.64
N ALA A 91 -3.39 -6.52 -13.57
CA ALA A 91 -3.11 -7.51 -12.54
C ALA A 91 -3.05 -6.90 -11.13
N ARG A 92 -2.47 -5.69 -10.99
CA ARG A 92 -2.47 -4.96 -9.71
C ARG A 92 -3.89 -4.68 -9.25
N LYS A 93 -4.71 -4.09 -10.13
CA LYS A 93 -6.11 -3.73 -9.82
C LYS A 93 -6.94 -4.97 -9.48
N ALA A 94 -6.79 -6.04 -10.24
CA ALA A 94 -7.48 -7.30 -9.99
C ALA A 94 -7.11 -7.92 -8.64
N ALA A 95 -5.87 -7.73 -8.19
CA ALA A 95 -5.42 -8.16 -6.86
C ALA A 95 -5.77 -7.17 -5.73
N GLY A 96 -6.35 -6.00 -6.04
CA GLY A 96 -6.61 -4.95 -5.05
C GLY A 96 -5.34 -4.45 -4.36
N ALA A 97 -4.21 -4.43 -5.08
CA ALA A 97 -2.94 -3.99 -4.53
C ALA A 97 -2.73 -2.47 -4.70
N ASP A 98 -2.09 -1.87 -3.70
CA ASP A 98 -1.80 -0.43 -3.67
C ASP A 98 -0.68 -0.09 -4.67
N PHE A 99 0.34 -0.96 -4.75
CA PHE A 99 1.43 -0.84 -5.71
C PHE A 99 1.95 -2.22 -6.15
N SER A 100 2.84 -2.23 -7.14
CA SER A 100 3.44 -3.47 -7.64
C SER A 100 4.88 -3.26 -8.05
N ILE A 101 5.71 -4.28 -7.79
CA ILE A 101 7.09 -4.34 -8.23
C ILE A 101 7.19 -5.38 -9.34
N VAL A 102 7.79 -4.99 -10.46
CA VAL A 102 7.97 -5.84 -11.64
C VAL A 102 9.46 -6.05 -11.87
N THR A 103 9.88 -7.30 -11.99
CA THR A 103 11.27 -7.69 -12.19
C THR A 103 11.41 -8.60 -13.43
N ASP A 104 12.58 -8.57 -14.08
CA ASP A 104 12.86 -9.49 -15.19
C ASP A 104 13.07 -10.90 -14.63
N LYS A 105 12.23 -11.84 -15.07
CA LYS A 105 12.32 -13.24 -14.64
C LYS A 105 13.59 -13.92 -15.16
N SER A 106 14.06 -13.54 -16.33
CA SER A 106 15.22 -14.15 -17.00
C SER A 106 16.54 -13.55 -16.56
N ASN A 107 16.55 -12.32 -16.02
CA ASN A 107 17.76 -11.64 -15.59
C ASN A 107 17.55 -10.87 -14.28
N PRO A 108 17.84 -11.50 -13.12
CA PRO A 108 17.52 -10.93 -11.81
C PRO A 108 18.32 -9.67 -11.46
N THR A 109 19.44 -9.39 -12.14
CA THR A 109 20.30 -8.23 -11.87
C THR A 109 20.07 -7.08 -12.83
N ALA A 110 19.23 -7.24 -13.85
CA ALA A 110 18.96 -6.20 -14.84
C ALA A 110 17.57 -5.60 -14.62
N LYS A 111 17.53 -4.26 -14.51
CA LYS A 111 16.29 -3.52 -14.60
C LYS A 111 15.87 -3.49 -16.07
N LYS A 112 14.70 -4.05 -16.37
CA LYS A 112 14.20 -4.13 -17.75
C LYS A 112 13.22 -3.00 -18.02
N ASP A 113 13.70 -1.96 -18.69
CA ASP A 113 12.83 -0.87 -19.15
C ASP A 113 11.90 -1.36 -20.26
N LEU A 114 10.65 -1.62 -19.89
CA LEU A 114 9.62 -2.12 -20.80
C LEU A 114 9.31 -1.13 -21.95
N THR A 115 9.64 0.15 -21.77
CA THR A 115 9.40 1.19 -22.79
C THR A 115 10.47 1.22 -23.88
N GLN A 116 11.65 0.64 -23.62
CA GLN A 116 12.79 0.63 -24.55
C GLN A 116 12.90 -0.68 -25.35
N LEU A 117 12.05 -1.66 -25.05
CA LEU A 117 12.07 -2.94 -25.75
C LEU A 117 11.40 -2.85 -27.12
N PRO A 118 11.88 -3.62 -28.12
CA PRO A 118 11.23 -3.70 -29.41
C PRO A 118 9.76 -4.12 -29.27
N LYS A 119 8.86 -3.39 -29.95
CA LYS A 119 7.43 -3.74 -29.99
C LYS A 119 7.25 -5.18 -30.48
N GLY A 120 6.44 -5.96 -29.78
CA GLY A 120 6.20 -7.37 -30.12
C GLY A 120 7.22 -8.37 -29.56
N SER A 121 8.32 -7.91 -28.91
CA SER A 121 9.22 -8.82 -28.21
C SER A 121 8.51 -9.43 -26.99
N THR A 122 8.59 -10.75 -26.85
CA THR A 122 8.06 -11.45 -25.67
C THR A 122 8.93 -11.14 -24.46
N VAL A 123 8.29 -10.77 -23.37
CA VAL A 123 8.90 -10.60 -22.05
C VAL A 123 8.26 -11.53 -21.05
N GLU A 124 9.07 -12.05 -20.14
CA GLU A 124 8.62 -12.77 -18.96
C GLU A 124 9.01 -11.97 -17.72
N LEU A 125 8.00 -11.59 -16.95
CA LEU A 125 8.18 -10.73 -15.79
C LEU A 125 7.59 -11.38 -14.55
N ASN A 126 8.28 -11.23 -13.43
CA ASN A 126 7.71 -11.48 -12.12
C ASN A 126 7.01 -10.20 -11.67
N GLN A 127 5.79 -10.34 -11.15
CA GLN A 127 5.07 -9.22 -10.56
C GLN A 127 4.68 -9.54 -9.12
N TYR A 128 5.08 -8.65 -8.23
CA TYR A 128 4.76 -8.68 -6.80
C TYR A 128 3.74 -7.59 -6.50
N ASN A 129 2.49 -7.98 -6.27
CA ASN A 129 1.40 -7.09 -5.91
C ASN A 129 1.41 -6.85 -4.39
N VAL A 130 1.65 -5.61 -3.95
CA VAL A 130 1.81 -5.29 -2.53
C VAL A 130 0.61 -4.48 -2.02
N GLN A 131 0.04 -4.94 -0.91
CA GLN A 131 -1.02 -4.25 -0.16
C GLN A 131 -0.44 -3.65 1.12
N ALA A 132 -0.52 -2.33 1.26
CA ALA A 132 0.03 -1.54 2.35
C ALA A 132 -0.89 -1.52 3.59
N TYR A 133 -1.29 -2.70 4.05
CA TYR A 133 -2.14 -2.86 5.23
C TYR A 133 -1.50 -2.26 6.49
N LYS A 134 -2.16 -1.28 7.12
CA LYS A 134 -1.71 -0.68 8.38
C LYS A 134 -1.57 -1.74 9.47
N GLN A 135 -0.57 -1.61 10.34
CA GLN A 135 -0.40 -2.54 11.47
C GLN A 135 -1.50 -2.36 12.52
N GLU A 136 -1.85 -1.10 12.78
CA GLU A 136 -2.90 -0.71 13.71
C GLU A 136 -3.92 0.20 13.02
N LEU A 137 -5.20 0.00 13.32
CA LEU A 137 -6.30 0.85 12.91
C LEU A 137 -6.90 1.52 14.13
N HIS A 138 -7.07 2.84 14.04
CA HIS A 138 -7.79 3.62 15.03
C HIS A 138 -9.05 4.16 14.37
N THR A 139 -10.21 3.72 14.84
CA THR A 139 -11.50 4.13 14.28
C THR A 139 -12.26 4.92 15.31
N VAL A 140 -12.64 6.15 14.94
CA VAL A 140 -13.63 6.94 15.68
C VAL A 140 -14.97 6.74 14.99
N GLU A 141 -15.96 6.26 15.74
CA GLU A 141 -17.31 6.03 15.29
C GLU A 141 -18.22 7.10 15.88
N VAL A 142 -19.06 7.72 15.05
CA VAL A 142 -20.04 8.72 15.50
C VAL A 142 -21.38 8.34 14.91
N ALA A 143 -22.34 7.98 15.76
CA ALA A 143 -23.70 7.71 15.35
C ALA A 143 -24.57 8.95 15.58
N PRO A 144 -25.30 9.44 14.55
CA PRO A 144 -26.26 10.51 14.74
C PRO A 144 -27.48 10.02 15.54
N ASP A 145 -28.14 10.94 16.23
CA ASP A 145 -29.46 10.66 16.79
C ASP A 145 -30.50 10.64 15.66
N LEU A 146 -31.03 9.45 15.38
CA LEU A 146 -32.02 9.21 14.33
C LEU A 146 -33.46 9.50 14.77
N ASP A 147 -33.72 9.57 16.08
CA ASP A 147 -35.06 9.79 16.62
C ASP A 147 -35.39 11.29 16.69
N SER A 148 -34.45 12.12 17.15
CA SER A 148 -34.63 13.58 17.18
C SER A 148 -34.17 14.28 15.89
N GLY A 149 -33.35 13.60 15.08
CA GLY A 149 -32.70 14.17 13.89
C GLY A 149 -31.71 15.30 14.20
N LYS A 150 -31.39 15.53 15.49
CA LYS A 150 -30.48 16.59 15.95
C LYS A 150 -29.60 16.08 17.07
N GLY A 151 -28.32 15.84 16.79
CA GLY A 151 -27.31 15.51 17.79
C GLY A 151 -26.56 14.22 17.48
N VAL A 152 -25.82 13.75 18.48
CA VAL A 152 -25.00 12.53 18.42
C VAL A 152 -25.50 11.59 19.49
N SER A 153 -25.93 10.39 19.09
CA SER A 153 -26.45 9.36 19.99
C SER A 153 -25.35 8.47 20.56
N GLU A 154 -24.25 8.27 19.82
CA GLU A 154 -23.11 7.46 20.26
C GLU A 154 -21.78 7.98 19.71
N VAL A 155 -20.76 8.00 20.56
CA VAL A 155 -19.36 8.18 20.14
C VAL A 155 -18.54 6.98 20.60
N GLY A 156 -17.82 6.37 19.66
CA GLY A 156 -17.00 5.19 19.89
C GLY A 156 -15.56 5.37 19.44
N TYR A 157 -14.66 4.66 20.10
CA TYR A 157 -13.28 4.52 19.69
C TYR A 157 -12.85 3.06 19.75
N THR A 158 -12.24 2.58 18.67
CA THR A 158 -11.68 1.22 18.60
C THR A 158 -10.21 1.25 18.15
N VAL A 159 -9.41 0.37 18.75
CA VAL A 159 -8.05 0.05 18.31
C VAL A 159 -8.05 -1.37 17.80
N GLN A 160 -7.56 -1.58 16.57
CA GLN A 160 -7.49 -2.89 15.94
C GLN A 160 -6.06 -3.18 15.50
N ARG A 161 -5.59 -4.41 15.70
CA ARG A 161 -4.28 -4.90 15.27
C ARG A 161 -4.43 -5.93 14.17
N LYS A 162 -3.59 -5.82 13.15
CA LYS A 162 -3.48 -6.81 12.08
C LYS A 162 -3.01 -8.15 12.65
N ILE A 163 -3.67 -9.24 12.26
CA ILE A 163 -3.39 -10.59 12.78
C ILE A 163 -3.00 -11.59 11.68
N THR A 164 -3.32 -11.29 10.42
CA THR A 164 -3.02 -12.18 9.28
C THR A 164 -2.34 -11.41 8.15
N LYS A 165 -1.68 -12.11 7.22
CA LYS A 165 -0.98 -11.46 6.09
C LYS A 165 -1.93 -10.72 5.14
N ASP A 166 -3.13 -11.26 4.92
CA ASP A 166 -4.20 -10.75 4.05
C ASP A 166 -5.03 -9.60 4.66
N GLY A 167 -4.60 -9.03 5.79
CA GLY A 167 -5.21 -7.81 6.30
C GLY A 167 -6.46 -8.03 7.15
N LYS A 168 -6.54 -9.14 7.89
CA LYS A 168 -7.54 -9.31 8.95
C LYS A 168 -7.06 -8.66 10.24
N TYR A 169 -8.00 -8.09 10.98
CA TYR A 169 -7.76 -7.33 12.19
C TYR A 169 -8.60 -7.87 13.34
N ILE A 170 -8.06 -7.80 14.54
CA ILE A 170 -8.80 -7.96 15.79
C ILE A 170 -8.61 -6.71 16.63
N GLY A 171 -9.67 -6.25 17.28
CA GLY A 171 -9.63 -5.03 18.06
C GLY A 171 -10.58 -5.01 19.23
N PHE A 172 -10.35 -4.03 20.08
CA PHE A 172 -11.22 -3.71 21.20
C PHE A 172 -11.40 -2.21 21.27
N GLY A 173 -12.50 -1.81 21.89
CA GLY A 173 -12.82 -0.40 22.04
C GLY A 173 -13.90 -0.17 23.07
N ALA A 174 -14.26 1.10 23.18
CA ALA A 174 -15.38 1.51 24.00
C ALA A 174 -16.21 2.53 23.22
N ALA A 175 -17.50 2.55 23.49
CA ALA A 175 -18.39 3.61 23.03
C ALA A 175 -19.21 4.14 24.18
N TYR A 176 -19.58 5.41 24.08
CA TYR A 176 -20.46 6.08 25.00
C TYR A 176 -21.73 6.47 24.28
N ASN A 177 -22.85 5.90 24.71
CA ASN A 177 -24.17 6.29 24.26
C ASN A 177 -24.61 7.51 25.08
N VAL A 178 -24.76 8.63 24.39
CA VAL A 178 -25.03 9.94 24.99
C VAL A 178 -26.46 10.00 25.52
N ASP A 179 -27.41 9.39 24.82
CA ASP A 179 -28.84 9.45 25.17
C ASP A 179 -29.17 8.61 26.42
N ASN A 180 -28.53 7.44 26.55
CA ASN A 180 -28.76 6.51 27.65
C ASN A 180 -27.70 6.58 28.76
N HIS A 181 -26.67 7.43 28.60
CA HIS A 181 -25.52 7.53 29.49
C HIS A 181 -24.80 6.20 29.77
N LYS A 182 -24.74 5.32 28.76
CA LYS A 182 -24.15 3.97 28.89
C LYS A 182 -22.80 3.88 28.21
N THR A 183 -21.86 3.22 28.86
CA THR A 183 -20.60 2.80 28.23
C THR A 183 -20.72 1.37 27.73
N LEU A 184 -20.35 1.16 26.47
CA LEU A 184 -20.36 -0.12 25.78
C LEU A 184 -18.91 -0.56 25.52
N ALA A 185 -18.58 -1.80 25.86
CA ALA A 185 -17.34 -2.41 25.39
C ALA A 185 -17.56 -2.98 23.98
N LYS A 186 -16.58 -2.78 23.09
CA LYS A 186 -16.60 -3.28 21.71
C LYS A 186 -15.46 -4.26 21.49
N VAL A 187 -15.77 -5.36 20.81
CA VAL A 187 -14.78 -6.28 20.24
C VAL A 187 -15.02 -6.30 18.73
N THR A 188 -13.98 -6.07 17.94
CA THR A 188 -14.05 -6.02 16.49
C THR A 188 -13.19 -7.11 15.88
N TYR A 189 -13.67 -7.70 14.80
CA TYR A 189 -12.95 -8.71 14.03
C TYR A 189 -13.34 -8.61 12.56
N THR A 190 -12.35 -8.64 11.67
CA THR A 190 -12.60 -8.70 10.22
C THR A 190 -12.29 -10.09 9.68
N TRP A 191 -13.18 -10.62 8.83
CA TRP A 191 -13.10 -11.97 8.26
C TRP A 191 -12.57 -11.97 6.82
#